data_AF-A0A6V7KUF6-F1
#
_entry.id   AF-A0A6V7KUF6-F1
#
_cell.length_a   1.000
_cell.length_b   1.000
_cell.length_c   1.000
_cell.angle_alpha   90.00
_cell.angle_beta   90.00
_cell.angle_gamma   90.00
#
_symmetry.space_group_name_H-M   'P 1'
#
loop_
_entity.id
_entity.type
_entity.pdbx_description
1 polymer ?
#
loop_
_entity_poly.entity_id
_entity_poly.type
_entity_poly.pdbx_seq_one_letter_code
_entity_poly.pdbx_strand_id
1 'polypeptide(L)'
;GELAEEEEEEVEEEEEEEEEDEDKEDKKVERGPSLLTPLSEDALIDGIPPWTARLSSKILSDNALAVLRSNLWPGAIAFTRD
;
A
#
# COMPACT_ATOMS: atom_id res chain seq x y z
N GLY A 1 -38.74 -16.43 35.17
CA GLY A 1 -39.98 -17.12 34.75
C GLY A 1 -39.80 -17.33 33.28
N GLU A 2 -40.01 -18.54 32.76
CA GLU A 2 -39.48 -19.02 31.48
C GLU A 2 -39.53 -17.99 30.33
N LEU A 3 -40.58 -17.19 30.23
CA LEU A 3 -40.71 -16.08 29.26
C LEU A 3 -39.63 -14.99 29.32
N ALA A 4 -39.11 -14.68 30.51
CA ALA A 4 -38.06 -13.66 30.68
C ALA A 4 -36.65 -14.22 30.44
N GLU A 5 -36.48 -15.55 30.49
CA GLU A 5 -35.21 -16.19 30.10
C GLU A 5 -35.14 -16.35 28.57
N GLU A 6 -36.27 -16.67 27.91
CA GLU A 6 -36.36 -16.67 26.44
C GLU A 6 -36.11 -15.27 25.83
N GLU A 7 -36.65 -14.20 26.43
CA GLU A 7 -36.42 -12.83 25.94
C GLU A 7 -34.95 -12.37 26.11
N GLU A 8 -34.23 -12.85 27.14
CA GLU A 8 -32.81 -12.53 27.32
C GLU A 8 -31.92 -13.30 26.33
N GLU A 9 -32.22 -14.58 26.06
CA GLU A 9 -31.50 -15.37 25.04
C GLU A 9 -31.71 -14.83 23.62
N GLU A 10 -32.93 -14.39 23.26
CA GLU A 10 -33.19 -13.80 21.93
C GLU A 10 -32.42 -12.49 21.72
N VAL A 11 -32.26 -11.66 22.75
CA VAL A 11 -31.51 -10.39 22.65
C VAL A 11 -30.00 -10.63 22.57
N GLU A 12 -29.48 -11.64 23.28
CA GLU A 12 -28.06 -12.01 23.21
C GLU A 12 -27.70 -12.63 21.85
N GLU A 13 -28.60 -13.44 21.26
CA GLU A 13 -28.44 -13.94 19.88
C GLU A 13 -28.51 -12.82 18.82
N GLU A 14 -29.42 -11.84 18.98
CA GLU A 14 -29.50 -10.68 18.07
C GLU A 14 -28.26 -9.77 18.19
N GLU A 15 -27.71 -9.55 19.39
CA GLU A 15 -26.47 -8.79 19.58
C GLU A 15 -25.24 -9.53 19.02
N GLU A 16 -25.16 -10.86 19.17
CA GLU A 16 -24.08 -11.66 18.54
C GLU A 16 -24.19 -11.68 17.00
N GLU A 17 -25.39 -11.74 16.42
CA GLU A 17 -25.58 -11.64 14.96
C GLU A 17 -25.21 -10.24 14.43
N GLU A 18 -25.52 -9.16 15.14
CA GLU A 18 -25.11 -7.80 14.76
C GLU A 18 -23.59 -7.60 14.85
N GLU A 19 -22.90 -8.09 15.89
CA GLU A 19 -21.43 -8.03 15.98
C GLU A 19 -20.73 -8.87 14.90
N GLU A 20 -21.30 -10.02 14.51
CA GLU A 20 -20.73 -10.88 13.47
C GLU A 20 -20.94 -10.32 12.04
N ASP A 21 -21.95 -9.47 11.83
CA ASP A 21 -22.21 -8.79 10.56
C ASP A 21 -21.40 -7.50 10.36
N GLU A 22 -21.00 -6.80 11.43
CA GLU A 22 -20.09 -5.63 11.33
C GLU A 22 -18.67 -6.02 10.87
N ASP A 23 -18.18 -7.21 11.21
CA ASP A 23 -16.85 -7.69 10.79
C ASP A 23 -16.83 -8.29 9.36
N LYS A 24 -18.02 -8.50 8.79
CA LYS A 24 -18.28 -8.86 7.39
C LYS A 24 -18.41 -7.63 6.48
N GLU A 25 -18.22 -6.40 6.98
CA GLU A 25 -18.04 -5.23 6.12
C GLU A 25 -16.94 -5.53 5.09
N ASP A 26 -17.35 -5.58 3.82
CA ASP A 26 -16.56 -5.90 2.63
C ASP A 26 -15.08 -5.50 2.75
N LYS A 27 -14.25 -6.44 3.22
CA LYS A 27 -12.78 -6.34 3.14
C LYS A 27 -12.43 -6.36 1.65
N LYS A 28 -12.45 -5.19 1.01
CA LYS A 28 -12.16 -5.01 -0.42
C LYS A 28 -10.86 -5.73 -0.72
N VAL A 29 -10.93 -6.73 -1.61
CA VAL A 29 -9.74 -7.46 -2.05
C VAL A 29 -8.74 -6.46 -2.62
N GLU A 30 -7.57 -6.38 -2.02
CA GLU A 30 -6.49 -5.52 -2.48
C GLU A 30 -6.11 -5.90 -3.92
N ARG A 31 -6.10 -4.92 -4.82
CA ARG A 31 -5.62 -5.09 -6.20
C ARG A 31 -4.41 -4.20 -6.41
N GLY A 32 -3.27 -4.82 -6.69
CA GLY A 32 -2.05 -4.11 -7.04
C GLY A 32 -2.09 -3.49 -8.45
N PRO A 33 -1.06 -2.69 -8.79
CA PRO A 33 -0.89 -2.17 -10.14
C PRO A 33 -0.53 -3.29 -11.13
N SER A 34 -0.59 -3.00 -12.43
CA SER A 34 -0.20 -3.94 -13.49
C SER A 34 1.27 -4.33 -13.36
N LEU A 35 1.63 -5.51 -13.88
CA LEU A 35 3.04 -5.84 -14.14
C LEU A 35 3.66 -4.77 -15.05
N LEU A 36 4.92 -4.43 -14.77
CA LEU A 36 5.70 -3.41 -15.50
C LEU A 36 5.10 -1.99 -15.43
N THR A 37 4.35 -1.67 -14.38
CA THR A 37 3.97 -0.29 -14.08
C THR A 37 5.24 0.57 -13.92
N PRO A 38 5.34 1.73 -14.58
CA PRO A 38 6.55 2.54 -14.55
C PRO A 38 6.72 3.23 -13.19
N LEU A 39 7.97 3.41 -12.76
CA LEU A 39 8.32 4.07 -11.49
C LEU A 39 7.83 5.53 -11.38
N SER A 40 7.46 6.15 -12.50
CA SER A 40 6.87 7.49 -12.52
C SER A 40 5.45 7.54 -11.94
N GLU A 41 4.78 6.40 -11.84
CA GLU A 41 3.43 6.28 -11.27
C GLU A 41 3.45 5.88 -9.77
N ASP A 42 4.63 5.67 -9.19
CA ASP A 42 4.74 5.36 -7.78
C ASP A 42 4.24 6.52 -6.90
N ALA A 43 3.52 6.17 -5.83
CA ALA A 43 2.91 7.14 -4.94
C ALA A 43 3.95 7.98 -4.17
N LEU A 44 3.59 9.24 -3.89
CA LEU A 44 4.32 10.08 -2.94
C LEU A 44 3.89 9.70 -1.53
N ILE A 45 4.84 9.59 -0.62
CA ILE A 45 4.58 9.38 0.80
C ILE A 45 5.00 10.64 1.55
N ASP A 46 4.07 11.28 2.25
CA ASP A 46 4.28 12.56 2.96
C ASP A 46 4.87 13.66 2.07
N GLY A 47 4.46 13.69 0.79
CA GLY A 47 4.97 14.63 -0.21
C GLY A 47 6.39 14.33 -0.71
N ILE A 48 7.01 13.24 -0.27
CA ILE A 48 8.33 12.80 -0.71
C ILE A 48 8.17 11.94 -1.98
N PRO A 49 8.84 12.27 -3.09
CA PRO A 49 8.83 11.42 -4.27
C PRO A 49 9.52 10.08 -3.97
N PRO A 50 9.05 8.94 -4.53
CA PRO A 50 9.59 7.62 -4.22
C PRO A 50 11.00 7.39 -4.78
N TRP A 51 11.37 8.11 -5.85
CA TRP A 51 12.65 7.98 -6.55
C TRP A 51 13.30 9.34 -6.83
N THR A 52 14.63 9.37 -6.77
CA THR A 52 15.45 10.52 -7.19
C THR A 52 16.35 10.14 -8.35
N ALA A 53 16.27 10.87 -9.46
CA ALA A 53 17.18 10.72 -10.61
C ALA A 53 18.46 11.54 -10.44
N ARG A 54 19.61 10.95 -10.82
CA ARG A 54 20.93 11.59 -10.80
C ARG A 54 21.78 11.11 -11.98
N LEU A 55 22.72 11.95 -12.40
CA LEU A 55 23.82 11.53 -13.29
C LEU A 55 25.04 11.18 -12.45
N SER A 56 25.78 10.15 -12.85
CA SER A 56 27.03 9.77 -12.17
C SER A 56 28.15 10.81 -12.35
N SER A 57 28.11 11.61 -13.42
CA SER A 57 29.06 12.67 -13.70
C SER A 57 28.36 13.90 -14.27
N LYS A 58 28.76 15.09 -13.82
CA LYS A 58 28.34 16.38 -14.38
C LYS A 58 29.37 16.99 -15.33
N ILE A 59 30.58 16.43 -15.39
CA ILE A 59 31.72 16.96 -16.15
C ILE A 59 31.93 16.13 -17.42
N LEU A 60 31.82 14.81 -17.32
CA LEU A 60 31.99 13.88 -18.43
C LEU A 60 30.62 13.33 -18.84
N SER A 61 29.81 14.14 -19.52
CA SER A 61 28.46 13.77 -19.99
C SER A 61 28.44 12.47 -20.78
N ASP A 62 29.43 12.27 -21.64
CA ASP A 62 29.50 11.16 -22.58
C ASP A 62 29.81 9.81 -21.91
N ASN A 63 30.20 9.84 -20.63
CA ASN A 63 30.43 8.65 -19.81
C ASN A 63 29.56 8.64 -18.55
N ALA A 64 28.57 9.53 -18.46
CA ALA A 64 27.68 9.60 -17.32
C ALA A 64 26.64 8.48 -17.40
N LEU A 65 26.40 7.81 -16.27
CA LEU A 65 25.31 6.86 -16.10
C LEU A 65 24.10 7.58 -15.54
N ALA A 66 22.91 7.23 -16.03
CA ALA A 66 21.66 7.62 -15.39
C ALA A 66 21.39 6.68 -14.21
N VAL A 67 21.15 7.25 -13.02
CA VAL A 67 20.96 6.53 -11.77
C VAL A 67 19.64 6.96 -11.12
N LEU A 68 18.82 5.98 -10.73
CA LEU A 68 17.65 6.17 -9.88
C LEU A 68 17.94 5.59 -8.50
N ARG A 69 17.68 6.38 -7.45
CA ARG A 69 17.80 5.94 -6.05
C ARG A 69 16.44 6.02 -5.37
N SER A 70 16.06 4.98 -4.65
CA SER A 70 14.84 4.99 -3.85
C SER A 70 15.00 5.94 -2.65
N ASN A 71 13.98 6.74 -2.39
CA ASN A 71 13.89 7.58 -1.20
C ASN A 71 13.20 6.84 -0.04
N LEU A 72 12.38 5.83 -0.35
CA LEU A 72 11.67 5.01 0.64
C LEU A 72 12.56 3.90 1.21
N TRP A 73 13.43 3.33 0.36
CA TRP A 73 14.29 2.19 0.71
C TRP A 73 15.76 2.57 0.52
N PRO A 74 16.42 3.13 1.55
CA PRO A 74 17.82 3.52 1.46
C PRO A 74 18.72 2.35 1.06
N GLY A 75 19.40 2.49 -0.07
CA GLY A 75 20.29 1.47 -0.64
C GLY A 75 19.77 0.83 -1.92
N ALA A 76 18.48 0.93 -2.22
CA ALA A 76 17.92 0.48 -3.49
C ALA A 76 18.28 1.46 -4.61
N ILE A 77 18.94 0.93 -5.65
CA ILE A 77 19.46 1.70 -6.78
C ILE A 77 19.19 0.94 -8.09
N ALA A 78 18.79 1.66 -9.12
CA ALA A 78 18.80 1.21 -10.51
C ALA A 78 19.67 2.16 -11.34
N PHE A 79 20.34 1.64 -12.36
CA PHE A 79 21.14 2.46 -13.27
C PHE A 79 21.08 1.94 -14.70
N THR A 80 21.35 2.81 -15.65
CA THR A 80 21.48 2.44 -17.06
C THR A 80 22.60 3.23 -17.73
N ARG A 81 23.10 2.65 -18.82
CA ARG A 81 23.95 3.30 -19.82
C ARG A 81 23.19 3.28 -21.14
N ASP A 82 23.47 4.25 -22.00
CA ASP A 82 23.02 4.29 -23.39
C ASP A 82 23.57 3.13 -24.23
#